data_AF-A0A7X7NS76-F1
#
_entry.id   AF-A0A7X7NS76-F1
#
_cell.length_a   1.000
_cell.length_b   1.000
_cell.length_c   1.000
_cell.angle_alpha   90.00
_cell.angle_beta   90.00
_cell.angle_gamma   90.00
#
_symmetry.space_group_name_H-M   'P 1'
#
loop_
_entity.id
_entity.type
_entity.pdbx_description
1 polymer ?
#
loop_
_entity_poly.entity_id
_entity_poly.type
_entity_poly.pdbx_seq_one_letter_code
_entity_poly.pdbx_strand_id
1 'polypeptide(L)' 'MNIVFVEPHFPRNQREFVRGLAEAGANVLGVGETPVEYLDDELKSWMGHYEQVGSVTDVDAMTHVVRK' A
#
# COMPACT_ATOMS: atom_id res chain seq x y z
N MET A 1 -9.35 11.86 -2.99
CA MET A 1 -7.98 12.09 -3.48
C MET A 1 -7.28 10.74 -3.57
N ASN A 2 -6.51 10.46 -4.62
CA ASN A 2 -5.76 9.21 -4.74
C ASN A 2 -4.37 9.36 -4.11
N ILE A 3 -3.95 8.40 -3.29
CA ILE A 3 -2.63 8.39 -2.63
C ILE A 3 -1.99 7.03 -2.84
N VAL A 4 -0.78 7.01 -3.42
CA VAL A 4 0.05 5.81 -3.44
C VAL A 4 0.82 5.75 -2.13
N PHE A 5 0.64 4.67 -1.37
CA PHE A 5 1.31 4.44 -0.09
C PHE A 5 2.29 3.27 -0.22
N VAL A 6 3.56 3.55 0.04
CA VAL A 6 4.65 2.57 -0.11
C VAL A 6 4.89 1.87 1.22
N GLU A 7 4.90 0.54 1.17
CA GLU A 7 5.11 -0.39 2.28
C GLU A 7 4.10 -0.21 3.44
N PRO A 8 2.81 -0.47 3.22
CA PRO A 8 1.76 -0.26 4.22
C PRO A 8 1.84 -1.24 5.42
N HIS A 9 2.58 -2.36 5.27
CA HIS A 9 2.65 -3.41 6.29
C HIS A 9 3.89 -3.30 7.20
N PHE A 10 5.00 -2.71 6.71
CA PHE A 10 6.27 -2.68 7.43
C PHE A 10 6.89 -1.28 7.53
N PRO A 11 7.31 -0.84 8.73
CA PRO A 11 7.09 -1.48 10.04
C PRO A 11 5.60 -1.53 10.42
N ARG A 12 5.22 -2.39 11.37
CA ARG A 12 3.79 -2.68 11.70
C ARG A 12 2.92 -1.44 11.96
N ASN A 13 3.50 -0.35 12.45
CA ASN A 13 2.80 0.90 12.73
C ASN A 13 2.55 1.78 11.48
N GLN A 14 3.16 1.49 10.33
CA GLN A 14 2.87 2.17 9.05
C GLN A 14 1.37 2.16 8.72
N ARG A 15 0.69 1.07 9.06
CA ARG A 15 -0.75 0.88 8.83
C ARG A 15 -1.61 2.01 9.40
N GLU A 16 -1.17 2.68 10.46
CA GLU A 16 -1.94 3.77 11.06
C GLU A 16 -2.03 5.00 10.16
N PHE A 17 -1.04 5.22 9.28
CA PHE A 17 -1.13 6.25 8.25
C PHE A 17 -2.15 5.87 7.18
N VAL A 18 -2.16 4.60 6.76
CA VAL A 18 -3.15 4.08 5.80
C VAL A 18 -4.56 4.25 6.36
N ARG A 19 -4.77 3.86 7.63
CA ARG A 19 -6.04 4.08 8.34
C ARG A 19 -6.45 5.55 8.35
N GLY A 20 -5.57 6.45 8.80
CA GLY A 20 -5.87 7.88 8.89
C GLY A 20 -6.17 8.51 7.53
N LEU A 21 -5.48 8.09 6.47
CA LEU A 21 -5.76 8.54 5.11
C LEU A 21 -7.13 8.06 4.62
N ALA A 22 -7.48 6.79 4.86
CA ALA A 22 -8.79 6.25 4.52
C ALA A 22 -9.91 6.96 5.30
N GLU A 23 -9.74 7.17 6.61
CA GLU A 23 -10.67 7.92 7.46
C GLU A 23 -10.86 9.37 6.99
N ALA A 24 -9.82 9.99 6.42
CA ALA A 24 -9.89 11.32 5.81
C ALA A 24 -10.56 11.33 4.42
N GLY A 25 -11.02 10.19 3.90
CA GLY A 25 -11.67 10.07 2.60
C GLY A 25 -10.71 9.97 1.41
N ALA A 26 -9.44 9.63 1.64
CA ALA A 26 -8.52 9.31 0.55
C ALA A 26 -8.80 7.90 0.00
N ASN A 27 -8.60 7.72 -1.31
CA ASN A 27 -8.50 6.41 -1.94
C ASN A 27 -7.02 6.00 -1.89
N VAL A 28 -6.68 5.10 -0.97
CA VAL A 28 -5.30 4.66 -0.75
C VAL A 28 -4.99 3.46 -1.64
N LEU A 29 -3.90 3.56 -2.40
CA LEU A 29 -3.38 2.51 -3.28
C LEU A 29 -2.06 2.03 -2.67
N GLY A 30 -2.04 0.83 -2.10
CA GLY A 30 -0.85 0.27 -1.49
C GLY A 30 0.10 -0.33 -2.52
N VAL A 31 1.40 -0.15 -2.31
CA VAL A 31 2.45 -0.92 -3.00
C VAL A 31 3.43 -1.41 -1.94
N GLY A 32 3.77 -2.69 -1.93
CA GLY A 32 4.73 -3.21 -0.95
C GLY A 32 5.30 -4.58 -1.29
N GLU A 33 6.20 -5.06 -0.43
CA GLU A 33 6.90 -6.33 -0.62
C GLU A 33 6.13 -7.53 -0.03
N THR A 34 5.29 -7.27 0.96
CA THR A 34 4.52 -8.30 1.68
C THR A 34 3.49 -8.98 0.77
N PRO A 35 3.44 -10.32 0.67
CA PRO A 35 2.39 -11.01 -0.08
C PRO A 35 0.99 -10.60 0.37
N VAL A 36 0.07 -10.39 -0.58
CA VAL A 36 -1.29 -9.90 -0.29
C VAL A 36 -2.06 -10.83 0.64
N GLU A 37 -1.80 -12.13 0.56
CA GLU A 37 -2.34 -13.16 1.44
C GLU A 37 -1.89 -13.02 2.91
N TYR A 38 -0.79 -12.33 3.17
CA TYR A 38 -0.25 -12.10 4.52
C TYR A 38 -0.75 -10.79 5.14
N LEU A 39 -1.35 -9.90 4.33
CA LEU A 39 -2.03 -8.73 4.86
C LEU A 39 -3.35 -9.16 5.53
N ASP A 40 -3.59 -8.67 6.74
CA ASP A 40 -4.88 -8.89 7.41
C ASP A 40 -6.02 -8.10 6.74
N ASP A 41 -7.25 -8.54 7.00
CA ASP A 41 -8.45 -7.98 6.38
C ASP A 41 -8.69 -6.52 6.77
N GLU A 42 -8.24 -6.11 7.96
CA GLU A 42 -8.37 -4.74 8.42
C GLU A 42 -7.50 -3.79 7.57
N LEU A 43 -6.22 -4.11 7.40
CA LEU A 43 -5.33 -3.30 6.55
C LEU A 43 -5.82 -3.27 5.10
N LYS A 44 -6.28 -4.42 4.58
CA LYS A 44 -6.89 -4.49 3.24
C LYS A 44 -8.10 -3.57 3.13
N SER A 45 -8.94 -3.49 4.15
CA SER A 45 -10.16 -2.69 4.13
C SER A 45 -9.92 -1.19 3.98
N TRP A 46 -8.73 -0.69 4.34
CA TRP A 46 -8.35 0.72 4.21
C TRP A 46 -7.75 1.07 2.85
N MET A 47 -7.52 0.10 1.97
CA MET A 47 -6.92 0.30 0.66
C MET A 47 -7.89 -0.07 -0.46
N GLY A 48 -7.96 0.75 -1.50
CA GLY A 48 -8.74 0.47 -2.71
C GLY A 48 -8.03 -0.49 -3.68
N HIS A 49 -6.70 -0.58 -3.58
CA HIS A 49 -5.85 -1.49 -4.36
C HIS A 49 -4.58 -1.82 -3.56
N TYR A 50 -4.00 -2.98 -3.82
CA TYR A 50 -2.66 -3.34 -3.35
C TYR A 50 -1.89 -4.04 -4.48
N GLU A 51 -0.70 -3.53 -4.81
CA GLU A 51 0.22 -4.19 -5.72
C GLU A 51 1.45 -4.70 -4.95
N GLN A 52 1.74 -5.99 -5.07
CA GLN A 52 2.96 -6.56 -4.54
C GLN A 52 4.13 -6.36 -5.53
N VAL A 53 5.29 -5.92 -5.04
CA VAL A 53 6.55 -5.83 -5.78
C VAL A 53 7.64 -6.66 -5.10
N GLY A 54 8.69 -7.01 -5.84
CA GLY A 54 9.84 -7.72 -5.27
C GLY A 54 10.67 -6.87 -4.29
N SER A 55 10.86 -5.59 -4.62
CA SER A 55 11.35 -4.59 -3.66
C SER A 55 10.78 -3.21 -3.94
N VAL A 56 10.43 -2.47 -2.87
CA VAL A 56 10.01 -1.05 -2.97
C VAL A 56 11.17 -0.09 -3.23
N THR A 57 12.41 -0.58 -3.14
CA THR A 57 13.62 0.19 -3.48
C THR A 57 14.08 0.00 -4.93
N ASP A 58 13.44 -0.93 -5.66
CA ASP A 58 13.65 -1.12 -7.09
C ASP A 58 12.85 -0.06 -7.87
N VAL A 59 13.58 0.89 -8.46
CA VAL A 59 12.98 2.02 -9.19
C VAL A 59 12.21 1.57 -10.43
N ASP A 60 12.68 0.55 -11.14
CA ASP A 60 12.03 0.07 -12.37
C ASP A 60 10.73 -0.66 -12.04
N ALA A 61 10.75 -1.52 -11.00
CA ALA A 61 9.56 -2.18 -10.50
C ALA A 61 8.50 -1.17 -10.04
N MET A 62 8.90 -0.18 -9.24
CA MET A 62 7.98 0.87 -8.76
C MET A 62 7.43 1.72 -9.91
N THR A 63 8.27 2.08 -10.89
CA THR A 63 7.86 2.86 -12.07
C THR A 63 6.85 2.10 -12.93
N HIS A 64 7.02 0.77 -13.07
CA HIS A 64 6.07 -0.05 -13.81
C HIS A 64 4.69 -0.07 -13.15
N VAL A 65 4.63 -0.24 -11.82
CA VAL A 65 3.38 -0.32 -11.07
C VAL A 65 2.55 0.96 -11.16
N VAL A 66 3.18 2.13 -11.03
CA VAL A 66 2.46 3.42 -11.00
C VAL A 66 2.02 3.92 -12.39
N ARG A 67 2.37 3.20 -13.46
CA ARG A 67 2.00 3.53 -14.85
C ARG A 67 0.90 2.64 -15.43
N LYS A 68 0.40 1.66 -14.67
CA LYS A 68 -0.76 0.85 -15.04
C LYS A 68 -2.05 1.67 -14.93
#